data_AF-A0A1Y1V6Q0-F1
#
_entry.id   AF-A0A1Y1V6Q0-F1
#
_cell.length_a   1.000
_cell.length_b   1.000
_cell.length_c   1.000
_cell.angle_alpha   90.00
_cell.angle_beta   90.00
_cell.angle_gamma   90.00
#
_symmetry.space_group_name_H-M   'P 1'
#
loop_
_entity.id
_entity.type
_entity.pdbx_description
1 polymer ?
#
loop_
_entity_poly.entity_id
_entity_poly.type
_entity_poly.pdbx_seq_one_letter_code
_entity_poly.pdbx_strand_id
1 'polypeptide(L)'
;MSYPPNYHKDAASLRQNFASYSKIYTTIFSKLFVKAILIQTISVIVIFQLLNSIGSINHPGTFFKSLLSFKGIVISIIINVPLALLLGLKFQLKNVKQDIKSNLLLQILSILSKDNIIYLTLYILSCLTTILLYMKINDKNFVNSLFVYPEGPFSSPQVNETFFFVVLFGIINGLYYGFRQTLKSLNTIKFPVIERTCFFALKSKLPIIFKNGIAYSFKSTFVTVFLYFIIGDKFYCLVNKLLSLIFKLINRSLGRIDLFQFHLLKYLFIGAALAFILLELNHYIFQVLLTQVKY
;
A
#
# COMPACT_ATOMS: atom_id res chain seq x y z
N MET A 1 57.12 0.86 7.45
CA MET A 1 57.05 -0.56 7.04
C MET A 1 56.35 -0.62 5.69
N SER A 2 57.09 -0.94 4.63
CA SER A 2 56.55 -1.15 3.28
C SER A 2 55.92 -2.54 3.20
N TYR A 3 54.69 -2.62 2.69
CA TYR A 3 54.02 -3.92 2.49
C TYR A 3 54.80 -4.75 1.44
N PRO A 4 54.86 -6.08 1.60
CA PRO A 4 55.53 -6.95 0.65
C PRO A 4 54.85 -6.85 -0.74
N PRO A 5 55.61 -6.92 -1.85
CA PRO A 5 55.11 -6.68 -3.20
C PRO A 5 53.97 -7.63 -3.63
N ASN A 6 53.85 -8.80 -3.00
CA ASN A 6 52.76 -9.75 -3.25
C ASN A 6 51.40 -9.29 -2.67
N TYR A 7 51.40 -8.40 -1.67
CA TYR A 7 50.17 -7.90 -1.05
C TYR A 7 49.30 -7.10 -2.04
N HIS A 8 49.92 -6.38 -2.96
CA HIS A 8 49.19 -5.63 -4.00
C HIS A 8 48.55 -6.54 -5.05
N LYS A 9 49.15 -7.69 -5.37
CA LYS A 9 48.56 -8.70 -6.27
C LYS A 9 47.37 -9.42 -5.62
N ASP A 10 47.47 -9.77 -4.34
CA ASP A 10 46.39 -10.42 -3.60
C ASP A 10 45.20 -9.48 -3.34
N ALA A 11 45.46 -8.20 -3.07
CA ALA A 11 44.42 -7.19 -2.95
C ALA A 11 43.69 -6.94 -4.28
N ALA A 12 44.42 -6.95 -5.40
CA ALA A 12 43.83 -6.79 -6.73
C ALA A 12 42.97 -8.01 -7.13
N SER A 13 43.44 -9.23 -6.86
CA SER A 13 42.69 -10.46 -7.13
C SER A 13 41.43 -10.55 -6.25
N LEU A 14 41.51 -10.18 -4.97
CA LEU A 14 40.35 -10.07 -4.09
C LEU A 14 39.34 -9.03 -4.61
N ARG A 15 39.78 -7.83 -5.01
CA ARG A 15 38.90 -6.81 -5.60
C ARG A 15 38.21 -7.29 -6.88
N GLN A 16 38.94 -8.01 -7.74
CA GLN A 16 38.39 -8.57 -8.97
C GLN A 16 37.37 -9.68 -8.69
N ASN A 17 37.63 -10.52 -7.68
CA ASN A 17 36.68 -11.52 -7.19
C ASN A 17 35.45 -10.86 -6.57
N PHE A 18 35.60 -9.83 -5.72
CA PHE A 18 34.47 -9.09 -5.17
C PHE A 18 33.64 -8.39 -6.26
N ALA A 19 34.29 -7.85 -7.29
CA ALA A 19 33.60 -7.25 -8.43
C ALA A 19 32.82 -8.28 -9.26
N SER A 20 33.38 -9.47 -9.48
CA SER A 20 32.68 -10.56 -10.18
C SER A 20 31.50 -11.10 -9.34
N TYR A 21 31.68 -11.29 -8.03
CA TYR A 21 30.60 -11.65 -7.11
C TYR A 21 29.51 -10.57 -7.04
N SER A 22 29.87 -9.29 -7.01
CA SER A 22 28.92 -8.17 -7.05
C SER A 22 28.11 -8.15 -8.36
N LYS A 23 28.75 -8.42 -9.51
CA LYS A 23 28.07 -8.50 -10.81
C LYS A 23 27.12 -9.70 -10.90
N ILE A 24 27.52 -10.86 -10.37
CA ILE A 24 26.65 -12.04 -10.30
C ILE A 24 25.46 -11.78 -9.39
N TYR A 25 25.69 -11.19 -8.22
CA TYR A 25 24.65 -10.85 -7.25
C TYR A 25 23.63 -9.86 -7.84
N THR A 26 24.09 -8.79 -8.49
CA THR A 26 23.21 -7.80 -9.14
C THR A 26 22.38 -8.42 -10.27
N THR A 27 22.94 -9.37 -11.02
CA THR A 27 22.22 -10.07 -12.10
C THR A 27 21.15 -11.04 -11.57
N ILE A 28 21.44 -11.78 -10.51
CA ILE A 28 20.46 -12.66 -9.86
C ILE A 28 19.35 -11.81 -9.23
N PHE A 29 19.74 -10.73 -8.56
CA PHE A 29 18.83 -9.80 -7.91
C PHE A 29 17.88 -9.12 -8.90
N SER A 30 18.36 -8.66 -10.05
CA SER A 30 17.52 -8.06 -11.09
C SER A 30 16.52 -9.06 -11.66
N LYS A 31 16.93 -10.31 -11.90
CA LYS A 31 16.03 -11.38 -12.33
C LYS A 31 14.93 -11.67 -11.30
N LEU A 32 15.28 -11.73 -10.02
CA LEU A 32 14.29 -11.94 -8.94
C LEU A 32 13.33 -10.77 -8.81
N PHE A 33 13.83 -9.53 -8.95
CA PHE A 33 13.00 -8.33 -8.91
C PHE A 33 11.99 -8.28 -10.07
N VAL A 34 12.40 -8.60 -11.30
CA VAL A 34 11.50 -8.66 -12.45
C VAL A 34 10.42 -9.74 -12.24
N LYS A 35 10.81 -10.92 -11.75
CA LYS A 35 9.85 -11.99 -11.38
C LYS A 35 8.86 -11.51 -10.32
N ALA A 36 9.33 -10.78 -9.31
CA ALA A 36 8.49 -10.24 -8.24
C ALA A 36 7.44 -9.27 -8.77
N ILE A 37 7.85 -8.32 -9.63
CA ILE A 37 6.94 -7.36 -10.26
C ILE A 37 5.90 -8.08 -11.12
N LEU A 38 6.32 -9.07 -11.91
CA LEU A 38 5.40 -9.82 -12.77
C LEU A 38 4.34 -10.56 -11.96
N ILE A 39 4.77 -11.32 -10.93
CA ILE A 39 3.86 -12.03 -10.02
C ILE A 39 2.91 -11.05 -9.33
N GLN A 40 3.42 -9.92 -8.84
CA GLN A 40 2.61 -8.90 -8.19
C GLN A 40 1.58 -8.30 -9.15
N THR A 41 1.98 -7.98 -10.38
CA THR A 41 1.10 -7.39 -11.39
C THR A 41 -0.06 -8.32 -11.73
N ILE A 42 0.25 -9.60 -12.02
CA ILE A 42 -0.79 -10.61 -12.29
C ILE A 42 -1.72 -10.75 -11.09
N SER A 43 -1.16 -10.83 -9.88
CA SER A 43 -1.96 -11.03 -8.66
C SER A 43 -2.86 -9.83 -8.35
N VAL A 44 -2.37 -8.59 -8.54
CA VAL A 44 -3.17 -7.37 -8.37
C VAL A 44 -4.33 -7.37 -9.36
N ILE A 45 -4.08 -7.68 -10.65
CA ILE A 45 -5.12 -7.77 -11.68
C ILE A 45 -6.17 -8.82 -11.29
N VAL A 46 -5.74 -10.03 -10.93
CA VAL A 46 -6.66 -11.12 -10.60
C VAL A 46 -7.48 -10.79 -9.36
N ILE A 47 -6.87 -10.32 -8.28
CA ILE A 47 -7.58 -10.00 -7.03
C ILE A 47 -8.57 -8.84 -7.25
N PHE A 48 -8.17 -7.80 -7.97
CA PHE A 48 -9.03 -6.66 -8.25
C PHE A 48 -10.25 -7.05 -9.09
N GLN A 49 -10.04 -7.82 -10.16
CA GLN A 49 -11.10 -8.27 -11.03
C GLN A 49 -12.06 -9.22 -10.33
N LEU A 50 -11.54 -10.15 -9.52
CA LEU A 50 -12.37 -11.04 -8.69
C LEU A 50 -13.26 -10.25 -7.74
N LEU A 51 -12.72 -9.24 -7.03
CA LEU A 51 -13.53 -8.45 -6.09
C LEU A 51 -14.59 -7.60 -6.81
N ASN A 52 -14.29 -7.06 -7.99
CA ASN A 52 -15.28 -6.31 -8.77
C ASN A 52 -16.34 -7.21 -9.42
N SER A 53 -16.04 -8.49 -9.69
CA SER A 53 -17.00 -9.42 -10.30
C SER A 53 -17.92 -10.13 -9.29
N ILE A 54 -17.66 -10.03 -7.98
CA ILE A 54 -18.49 -10.66 -6.92
C ILE A 54 -19.98 -10.30 -7.05
N GLY A 55 -20.29 -9.05 -7.41
CA GLY A 55 -21.69 -8.61 -7.59
C GLY A 55 -22.44 -9.30 -8.74
N SER A 56 -21.72 -9.98 -9.63
CA SER A 56 -22.24 -10.66 -10.83
C SER A 56 -22.15 -12.19 -10.77
N ILE A 57 -21.84 -12.78 -9.62
CA ILE A 57 -21.64 -14.23 -9.45
C ILE A 57 -22.85 -15.04 -9.95
N ASN A 58 -24.06 -14.54 -9.76
CA ASN A 58 -25.29 -15.25 -10.15
C ASN A 58 -25.56 -15.24 -11.67
N HIS A 59 -24.74 -14.53 -12.45
CA HIS A 59 -24.91 -14.35 -13.89
C HIS A 59 -23.57 -14.58 -14.63
N PRO A 60 -23.25 -15.81 -15.05
CA PRO A 60 -21.91 -16.19 -15.51
C PRO A 60 -21.43 -15.37 -16.71
N GLY A 61 -22.32 -15.06 -17.67
CA GLY A 61 -21.97 -14.21 -18.82
C GLY A 61 -21.53 -12.80 -18.42
N THR A 62 -22.21 -12.20 -17.45
CA THR A 62 -21.83 -10.88 -16.91
C THR A 62 -20.59 -10.95 -16.01
N PHE A 63 -20.41 -12.07 -15.30
CA PHE A 63 -19.23 -12.33 -14.48
C PHE A 63 -17.96 -12.35 -15.33
N PHE A 64 -17.93 -13.12 -16.42
CA PHE A 64 -16.77 -13.17 -17.32
C PHE A 64 -16.49 -11.82 -17.99
N LYS A 65 -17.54 -11.11 -18.42
CA LYS A 65 -17.41 -9.76 -18.99
C LYS A 65 -16.86 -8.75 -17.98
N SER A 66 -17.27 -8.84 -16.72
CA SER A 66 -16.75 -8.01 -15.63
C SER A 66 -15.29 -8.35 -15.33
N LEU A 67 -14.97 -9.64 -15.20
CA LEU A 67 -13.63 -10.14 -14.86
C LEU A 67 -12.57 -9.78 -15.91
N LEU A 68 -12.94 -9.76 -17.19
CA LEU A 68 -12.07 -9.39 -18.31
C LEU A 68 -12.22 -7.93 -18.74
N SER A 69 -12.82 -7.08 -17.91
CA SER A 69 -13.03 -5.67 -18.25
C SER A 69 -11.70 -4.93 -18.43
N PHE A 70 -11.48 -4.37 -19.62
CA PHE A 70 -10.30 -3.57 -19.94
C PHE A 70 -10.10 -2.40 -18.97
N LYS A 71 -11.19 -1.75 -18.55
CA LYS A 71 -11.16 -0.67 -17.56
C LYS A 71 -10.59 -1.16 -16.22
N GLY A 72 -10.97 -2.37 -15.78
CA GLY A 72 -10.45 -2.97 -14.56
C GLY A 72 -8.97 -3.32 -14.66
N ILE A 73 -8.49 -3.76 -15.83
CA ILE A 73 -7.07 -4.06 -16.08
C ILE A 73 -6.25 -2.77 -15.99
N VAL A 74 -6.66 -1.70 -16.67
CA VAL A 74 -5.96 -0.40 -16.64
C VAL A 74 -5.88 0.14 -15.20
N ILE A 75 -6.97 0.06 -14.45
CA ILE A 75 -6.98 0.54 -13.05
C ILE A 75 -6.07 -0.32 -12.16
N SER A 76 -6.05 -1.64 -12.36
CA SER A 76 -5.14 -2.54 -11.65
C SER A 76 -3.67 -2.20 -11.91
N ILE A 77 -3.33 -1.81 -13.14
CA ILE A 77 -1.97 -1.35 -13.48
C ILE A 77 -1.63 -0.07 -12.71
N ILE A 78 -2.55 0.89 -12.63
CA ILE A 78 -2.34 2.14 -11.87
C ILE A 78 -2.13 1.84 -10.38
N ILE A 79 -2.94 0.96 -9.79
CA ILE A 79 -2.80 0.52 -8.38
C ILE A 79 -1.43 -0.13 -8.16
N ASN A 80 -0.92 -0.87 -9.14
CA ASN A 80 0.34 -1.59 -9.03
C ASN A 80 1.57 -0.66 -9.03
N VAL A 81 1.49 0.56 -9.58
CA VAL A 81 2.63 1.50 -9.62
C VAL A 81 3.23 1.79 -8.24
N PRO A 82 2.48 2.29 -7.24
CA PRO A 82 3.03 2.54 -5.91
C PRO A 82 3.45 1.25 -5.19
N LEU A 83 2.75 0.14 -5.42
CA LEU A 83 3.11 -1.16 -4.84
C LEU A 83 4.44 -1.70 -5.41
N ALA A 84 4.68 -1.53 -6.71
CA ALA A 84 5.92 -1.94 -7.37
C ALA A 84 7.09 -1.06 -6.91
N LEU A 85 6.86 0.24 -6.75
CA LEU A 85 7.87 1.16 -6.20
C LEU A 85 8.21 0.81 -4.74
N LEU A 86 7.20 0.48 -3.93
CA LEU A 86 7.39 -0.04 -2.57
C LEU A 86 8.21 -1.33 -2.56
N LEU A 87 7.93 -2.26 -3.50
CA LEU A 87 8.70 -3.50 -3.63
C LEU A 87 10.16 -3.20 -4.03
N GLY A 88 10.38 -2.31 -5.01
CA GLY A 88 11.71 -1.88 -5.45
C GLY A 88 12.55 -1.30 -4.33
N LEU A 89 11.98 -0.42 -3.51
CA LEU A 89 12.69 0.15 -2.36
C LEU A 89 12.97 -0.88 -1.27
N LYS A 90 12.07 -1.84 -1.02
CA LYS A 90 12.34 -2.95 -0.10
C LYS A 90 13.49 -3.83 -0.59
N PHE A 91 13.59 -4.03 -1.90
CA PHE A 91 14.71 -4.74 -2.52
C PHE A 91 16.00 -3.94 -2.34
N GLN A 92 16.03 -2.65 -2.69
CA GLN A 92 17.24 -1.83 -2.66
C GLN A 92 17.81 -1.59 -1.25
N LEU A 93 16.96 -1.32 -0.27
CA LEU A 93 17.38 -0.92 1.08
C LEU A 93 17.47 -2.11 2.05
N LYS A 94 17.57 -3.34 1.55
CA LYS A 94 17.70 -4.53 2.41
C LYS A 94 19.09 -4.55 3.05
N ASN A 95 19.22 -3.92 4.21
CA ASN A 95 20.42 -3.97 5.03
C ASN A 95 20.44 -5.25 5.87
N VAL A 96 21.57 -5.97 5.84
CA VAL A 96 21.80 -7.21 6.59
C VAL A 96 21.99 -6.96 8.10
N LYS A 97 22.34 -5.72 8.50
CA LYS A 97 22.38 -5.29 9.90
C LYS A 97 21.04 -4.65 10.28
N GLN A 98 20.32 -5.29 11.19
CA GLN A 98 19.24 -4.68 11.94
C GLN A 98 19.62 -4.61 13.41
N ASP A 99 19.73 -3.40 13.94
CA ASP A 99 19.91 -3.19 15.37
C ASP A 99 18.57 -3.38 16.07
N ILE A 100 18.44 -4.47 16.83
CA ILE A 100 17.24 -4.73 17.63
C ILE A 100 17.18 -3.69 18.74
N LYS A 101 16.13 -2.86 18.73
CA LYS A 101 15.90 -1.86 19.78
C LYS A 101 15.10 -2.47 20.92
N SER A 102 15.64 -2.38 22.14
CA SER A 102 15.06 -2.99 23.36
C SER A 102 13.75 -2.35 23.85
N ASN A 103 13.53 -1.05 23.59
CA ASN A 103 12.35 -0.33 24.11
C ASN A 103 11.32 0.04 23.04
N LEU A 104 10.03 -0.09 23.37
CA LEU A 104 8.90 0.25 22.49
C LEU A 104 8.90 1.71 22.04
N LEU A 105 9.26 2.65 22.94
CA LEU A 105 9.40 4.06 22.60
C LEU A 105 10.49 4.28 21.55
N LEU A 106 11.64 3.60 21.69
CA LEU A 106 12.72 3.66 20.70
C LEU A 106 12.32 3.02 19.37
N GLN A 107 11.46 1.99 19.39
CA GLN A 107 10.87 1.41 18.18
C GLN A 107 9.94 2.42 17.49
N ILE A 108 9.07 3.11 18.23
CA ILE A 108 8.19 4.15 17.66
C ILE A 108 9.02 5.31 17.08
N LEU A 109 9.99 5.83 17.83
CA LEU A 109 10.88 6.89 17.32
C LEU A 109 11.67 6.44 16.09
N SER A 110 12.00 5.16 15.98
CA SER A 110 12.67 4.64 14.79
C SER A 110 11.80 4.65 13.54
N ILE A 111 10.47 4.65 13.67
CA ILE A 111 9.55 4.79 12.53
C ILE A 111 9.67 6.18 11.90
N LEU A 112 10.08 7.18 12.68
CA LEU A 112 10.37 8.54 12.22
C LEU A 112 11.76 8.68 11.58
N SER A 113 12.50 7.60 11.36
CA SER A 113 13.73 7.66 10.56
C SER A 113 13.43 7.98 9.10
N LYS A 114 14.39 8.60 8.41
CA LYS A 114 14.23 9.03 7.00
C LYS A 114 13.75 7.90 6.09
N ASP A 115 14.34 6.72 6.19
CA ASP A 115 13.98 5.56 5.35
C ASP A 115 12.58 5.01 5.69
N ASN A 116 12.23 4.98 6.97
CA ASN A 116 10.91 4.50 7.41
C ASN A 116 9.79 5.47 7.05
N ILE A 117 10.06 6.78 7.03
CA ILE A 117 9.12 7.80 6.53
C ILE A 117 8.84 7.59 5.05
N ILE A 118 9.86 7.27 4.24
CA ILE A 118 9.67 6.95 2.82
C ILE A 118 8.75 5.73 2.66
N TYR A 119 9.01 4.65 3.42
CA TYR A 119 8.13 3.48 3.40
C TYR A 119 6.70 3.80 3.85
N LEU A 120 6.55 4.57 4.93
CA LEU A 120 5.24 4.98 5.45
C LEU A 120 4.45 5.78 4.41
N THR A 121 5.12 6.72 3.74
CA THR A 121 4.53 7.52 2.66
C THR A 121 4.05 6.64 1.52
N LEU A 122 4.80 5.59 1.17
CA LEU A 122 4.39 4.65 0.12
C LEU A 122 3.26 3.72 0.55
N TYR A 123 3.22 3.30 1.81
CA TYR A 123 2.06 2.57 2.34
C TYR A 123 0.79 3.42 2.27
N ILE A 124 0.87 4.71 2.64
CA ILE A 124 -0.22 5.68 2.49
C ILE A 124 -0.62 5.82 1.03
N LEU A 125 0.35 6.05 0.13
CA LEU A 125 0.08 6.25 -1.29
C LEU A 125 -0.58 5.01 -1.91
N SER A 126 -0.07 3.80 -1.63
CA SER A 126 -0.66 2.54 -2.11
C SER A 126 -2.09 2.34 -1.59
N CYS A 127 -2.35 2.65 -0.33
CA CYS A 127 -3.69 2.49 0.25
C CYS A 127 -4.68 3.50 -0.36
N LEU A 128 -4.26 4.76 -0.44
CA LEU A 128 -5.05 5.87 -0.97
C LEU A 128 -5.39 5.66 -2.45
N THR A 129 -4.42 5.27 -3.30
CA THR A 129 -4.68 4.98 -4.72
C THR A 129 -5.65 3.82 -4.89
N THR A 130 -5.48 2.75 -4.11
CA THR A 130 -6.36 1.58 -4.17
C THR A 130 -7.79 1.93 -3.80
N ILE A 131 -8.00 2.62 -2.68
CA ILE A 131 -9.33 2.99 -2.18
C ILE A 131 -10.00 3.98 -3.15
N LEU A 132 -9.31 5.06 -3.56
CA LEU A 132 -9.89 6.06 -4.46
C LEU A 132 -10.29 5.46 -5.81
N LEU A 133 -9.43 4.61 -6.40
CA LEU A 133 -9.72 3.98 -7.68
C LEU A 133 -10.84 2.95 -7.57
N TYR A 134 -10.89 2.19 -6.47
CA TYR A 134 -12.00 1.27 -6.20
C TYR A 134 -13.33 2.01 -6.06
N MET A 135 -13.37 3.08 -5.26
CA MET A 135 -14.56 3.91 -5.08
C MET A 135 -14.99 4.56 -6.39
N LYS A 136 -14.06 5.05 -7.21
CA LYS A 136 -14.36 5.69 -8.51
C LYS A 136 -15.03 4.74 -9.51
N ILE A 137 -14.76 3.43 -9.44
CA ILE A 137 -15.43 2.44 -10.30
C ILE A 137 -16.84 2.16 -9.81
N ASN A 138 -16.98 1.89 -8.51
CA ASN A 138 -18.18 1.30 -7.93
C ASN A 138 -19.19 2.35 -7.44
N ASP A 139 -18.74 3.58 -7.19
CA ASP A 139 -19.59 4.66 -6.69
C ASP A 139 -19.21 6.03 -7.29
N LYS A 140 -19.71 6.29 -8.50
CA LYS A 140 -19.38 7.48 -9.29
C LYS A 140 -19.91 8.79 -8.69
N ASN A 141 -20.89 8.73 -7.80
CA ASN A 141 -21.60 9.94 -7.38
C ASN A 141 -20.86 10.70 -6.27
N PHE A 142 -20.10 10.00 -5.41
CA PHE A 142 -19.55 10.61 -4.20
C PHE A 142 -18.07 11.03 -4.29
N VAL A 143 -17.25 10.39 -5.13
CA VAL A 143 -15.77 10.53 -5.10
C VAL A 143 -15.20 11.20 -6.36
N ASN A 144 -16.05 11.61 -7.31
CA ASN A 144 -15.58 12.10 -8.60
C ASN A 144 -15.06 13.55 -8.60
N SER A 145 -15.45 14.39 -7.64
CA SER A 145 -15.02 15.79 -7.58
C SER A 145 -14.56 16.19 -6.17
N LEU A 146 -13.49 16.98 -6.12
CA LEU A 146 -12.99 17.61 -4.89
C LEU A 146 -13.95 18.69 -4.39
N PHE A 147 -14.65 19.36 -5.32
CA PHE A 147 -15.60 20.42 -5.04
C PHE A 147 -17.02 20.01 -5.42
N VAL A 148 -17.99 20.46 -4.63
CA VAL A 148 -19.42 20.36 -4.89
C VAL A 148 -19.98 21.77 -4.94
N TYR A 149 -20.99 21.97 -5.78
CA TYR A 149 -21.65 23.25 -5.99
C TYR A 149 -23.09 23.15 -5.48
N PRO A 150 -23.33 23.34 -4.17
CA PRO A 150 -24.64 23.06 -3.57
C PRO A 150 -25.74 23.99 -4.08
N GLU A 151 -25.39 25.24 -4.45
CA GLU A 151 -26.33 26.25 -4.94
C GLU A 151 -26.36 26.34 -6.49
N GLY A 152 -25.74 25.38 -7.19
CA GLY A 152 -25.69 25.32 -8.65
C GLY A 152 -24.33 25.71 -9.27
N PRO A 153 -24.14 25.51 -10.59
CA PRO A 153 -22.82 25.51 -11.23
C PRO A 153 -22.06 26.86 -11.19
N PHE A 154 -22.77 27.96 -10.94
CA PHE A 154 -22.19 29.30 -10.84
C PHE A 154 -21.98 29.76 -9.38
N SER A 155 -22.34 28.93 -8.41
CA SER A 155 -22.14 29.22 -7.00
C SER A 155 -20.69 29.04 -6.58
N SER A 156 -20.33 29.60 -5.41
CA SER A 156 -19.00 29.36 -4.86
C SER A 156 -18.86 27.87 -4.49
N PRO A 157 -17.73 27.21 -4.82
CA PRO A 157 -17.56 25.80 -4.51
C PRO A 157 -17.52 25.56 -3.00
N GLN A 158 -17.94 24.37 -2.60
CA GLN A 158 -17.73 23.80 -1.27
C GLN A 158 -16.86 22.54 -1.40
N VAL A 159 -15.99 22.27 -0.43
CA VAL A 159 -15.21 21.03 -0.40
C VAL A 159 -16.15 19.83 -0.26
N ASN A 160 -15.99 18.83 -1.13
CA ASN A 160 -16.71 17.57 -1.03
C ASN A 160 -16.26 16.84 0.23
N GLU A 161 -17.10 16.83 1.26
CA GLU A 161 -16.80 16.17 2.52
C GLU A 161 -16.58 14.67 2.31
N THR A 162 -17.38 14.00 1.46
CA THR A 162 -17.25 12.56 1.20
C THR A 162 -15.90 12.22 0.56
N PHE A 163 -15.48 12.99 -0.44
CA PHE A 163 -14.17 12.84 -1.05
C PHE A 163 -13.06 13.00 0.00
N PHE A 164 -13.18 14.00 0.86
CA PHE A 164 -12.21 14.27 1.91
C PHE A 164 -12.16 13.15 2.96
N PHE A 165 -13.32 12.63 3.36
CA PHE A 165 -13.41 11.48 4.26
C PHE A 165 -12.72 10.25 3.66
N VAL A 166 -12.93 9.96 2.37
CA VAL A 166 -12.26 8.84 1.67
C VAL A 166 -10.73 9.02 1.66
N VAL A 167 -10.24 10.25 1.43
CA VAL A 167 -8.81 10.58 1.50
C VAL A 167 -8.26 10.34 2.91
N LEU A 168 -8.92 10.89 3.93
CA LEU A 168 -8.53 10.71 5.33
C LEU A 168 -8.53 9.23 5.72
N PHE A 169 -9.56 8.50 5.30
CA PHE A 169 -9.70 7.06 5.50
C PHE A 169 -8.52 6.31 4.89
N GLY A 170 -8.13 6.62 3.65
CA GLY A 170 -6.95 6.04 3.00
C GLY A 170 -5.64 6.34 3.75
N ILE A 171 -5.47 7.57 4.25
CA ILE A 171 -4.30 7.96 5.04
C ILE A 171 -4.23 7.16 6.34
N ILE A 172 -5.32 7.08 7.11
CA ILE A 172 -5.34 6.36 8.39
C ILE A 172 -5.08 4.86 8.17
N ASN A 173 -5.69 4.24 7.15
CA ASN A 173 -5.44 2.83 6.83
C ASN A 173 -3.98 2.57 6.43
N GLY A 174 -3.40 3.45 5.59
CA GLY A 174 -2.01 3.35 5.18
C GLY A 174 -1.03 3.53 6.34
N LEU A 175 -1.28 4.49 7.23
CA LEU A 175 -0.54 4.68 8.48
C LEU A 175 -0.65 3.43 9.36
N TYR A 176 -1.87 2.95 9.62
CA TYR A 176 -2.11 1.77 10.45
C TYR A 176 -1.34 0.55 9.94
N TYR A 177 -1.37 0.29 8.63
CA TYR A 177 -0.58 -0.77 8.02
C TYR A 177 0.92 -0.53 8.17
N GLY A 178 1.39 0.66 7.80
CA GLY A 178 2.80 1.02 7.77
C GLY A 178 3.45 0.91 9.15
N PHE A 179 2.82 1.49 10.18
CA PHE A 179 3.27 1.37 11.57
C PHE A 179 3.40 -0.10 11.99
N ARG A 180 2.35 -0.88 11.76
CA ARG A 180 2.34 -2.31 12.09
C ARG A 180 3.44 -3.07 11.37
N GLN A 181 3.64 -2.79 10.09
CA GLN A 181 4.59 -3.50 9.26
C GLN A 181 6.04 -3.13 9.61
N THR A 182 6.30 -1.86 9.90
CA THR A 182 7.61 -1.39 10.36
C THR A 182 7.95 -2.00 11.72
N LEU A 183 7.01 -1.99 12.69
CA LEU A 183 7.20 -2.63 13.99
C LEU A 183 7.52 -4.12 13.86
N LYS A 184 6.79 -4.86 13.01
CA LYS A 184 7.12 -6.26 12.72
C LYS A 184 8.52 -6.41 12.14
N SER A 185 8.92 -5.54 11.21
CA SER A 185 10.22 -5.64 10.56
C SER A 185 11.40 -5.37 11.49
N LEU A 186 11.22 -4.49 12.49
CA LEU A 186 12.23 -4.21 13.53
C LEU A 186 12.45 -5.41 14.46
N ASN A 187 11.42 -6.22 14.65
CA ASN A 187 11.44 -7.37 15.57
C ASN A 187 11.82 -8.69 14.88
N THR A 188 12.13 -8.69 13.58
CA THR A 188 12.49 -9.92 12.84
C THR A 188 13.88 -9.82 12.23
N ILE A 189 14.84 -10.59 12.75
CA ILE A 189 16.14 -10.78 12.08
C ILE A 189 15.90 -11.58 10.80
N LYS A 190 16.30 -11.04 9.65
CA LYS A 190 16.19 -11.72 8.36
C LYS A 190 17.55 -11.96 7.75
N PHE A 191 17.95 -13.24 7.70
CA PHE A 191 19.10 -13.65 6.91
C PHE A 191 18.76 -13.55 5.41
N PRO A 192 19.67 -13.07 4.55
CA PRO A 192 19.52 -13.20 3.10
C PRO A 192 19.63 -14.69 2.75
N VAL A 193 18.66 -15.27 2.03
CA VAL A 193 18.68 -16.70 1.69
C VAL A 193 18.47 -16.94 0.19
N ILE A 194 19.26 -17.90 -0.28
CA ILE A 194 19.43 -18.54 -1.60
C ILE A 194 18.08 -18.97 -2.22
N GLU A 195 17.97 -18.86 -3.55
CA GLU A 195 16.80 -19.26 -4.35
C GLU A 195 16.23 -20.63 -3.93
N ARG A 196 14.93 -20.68 -3.62
CA ARG A 196 14.17 -21.92 -3.41
C ARG A 196 12.86 -21.90 -4.18
N THR A 197 12.18 -23.04 -4.29
CA THR A 197 10.93 -23.23 -5.02
C THR A 197 9.76 -22.40 -4.41
N CYS A 198 9.63 -21.17 -4.91
CA CYS A 198 8.79 -20.10 -4.34
C CYS A 198 7.27 -20.31 -4.46
N PHE A 199 6.80 -21.14 -5.40
CA PHE A 199 5.38 -21.17 -5.77
C PHE A 199 4.46 -21.76 -4.69
N PHE A 200 4.86 -22.86 -4.06
CA PHE A 200 4.06 -23.52 -3.01
C PHE A 200 3.98 -22.69 -1.72
N ALA A 201 5.00 -21.88 -1.44
CA ALA A 201 5.05 -21.04 -0.26
C ALA A 201 4.04 -19.88 -0.33
N LEU A 202 3.86 -19.25 -1.50
CA LEU A 202 2.89 -18.16 -1.64
C LEU A 202 1.44 -18.68 -1.57
N LYS A 203 1.15 -19.81 -2.24
CA LYS A 203 -0.19 -20.42 -2.28
C LYS A 203 -0.73 -20.72 -0.88
N SER A 204 0.10 -21.29 0.01
CA SER A 204 -0.31 -21.62 1.39
C SER A 204 -0.56 -20.38 2.27
N LYS A 205 0.01 -19.22 1.92
CA LYS A 205 -0.18 -17.97 2.66
C LYS A 205 -1.40 -17.16 2.19
N LEU A 206 -1.97 -17.44 1.01
CA LEU A 206 -3.13 -16.72 0.49
C LEU A 206 -4.32 -16.67 1.48
N PRO A 207 -4.79 -17.79 2.08
CA PRO A 207 -5.91 -17.72 3.02
C PRO A 207 -5.62 -16.83 4.23
N ILE A 208 -4.38 -16.83 4.69
CA ILE A 208 -3.92 -15.99 5.80
C ILE A 208 -3.92 -14.51 5.40
N ILE A 209 -3.45 -14.19 4.18
CA ILE A 209 -3.48 -12.84 3.61
C ILE A 209 -4.91 -12.31 3.57
N PHE A 210 -5.86 -13.08 3.03
CA PHE A 210 -7.27 -12.68 2.95
C PHE A 210 -7.89 -12.52 4.34
N LYS A 211 -7.73 -13.50 5.23
CA LYS A 211 -8.26 -13.44 6.61
C LYS A 211 -7.75 -12.21 7.36
N ASN A 212 -6.45 -11.94 7.26
CA ASN A 212 -5.81 -10.80 7.89
C ASN A 212 -6.29 -9.48 7.28
N GLY A 213 -6.36 -9.39 5.95
CA GLY A 213 -6.84 -8.19 5.25
C GLY A 213 -8.26 -7.81 5.63
N ILE A 214 -9.16 -8.79 5.72
CA ILE A 214 -10.55 -8.59 6.17
C ILE A 214 -10.60 -8.13 7.63
N ALA A 215 -9.88 -8.82 8.53
CA ALA A 215 -9.86 -8.47 9.95
C ALA A 215 -9.31 -7.04 10.20
N TYR A 216 -8.26 -6.64 9.47
CA TYR A 216 -7.70 -5.29 9.58
C TYR A 216 -8.60 -4.24 8.95
N SER A 217 -9.23 -4.55 7.82
CA SER A 217 -10.24 -3.67 7.23
C SER A 217 -11.36 -3.39 8.20
N PHE A 218 -11.89 -4.42 8.86
CA PHE A 218 -12.99 -4.27 9.81
C PHE A 218 -12.60 -3.36 10.97
N LYS A 219 -11.47 -3.67 11.63
CA LYS A 219 -10.99 -2.89 12.78
C LYS A 219 -10.69 -1.45 12.40
N SER A 220 -9.99 -1.23 11.28
CA SER A 220 -9.63 0.10 10.82
C SER A 220 -10.86 0.91 10.41
N THR A 221 -11.81 0.29 9.69
CA THR A 221 -13.07 0.92 9.30
C THR A 221 -13.85 1.40 10.51
N PHE A 222 -14.08 0.53 11.48
CA PHE A 222 -14.79 0.92 12.69
C PHE A 222 -14.11 2.06 13.45
N VAL A 223 -12.78 1.98 13.65
CA VAL A 223 -12.01 3.01 14.35
C VAL A 223 -12.04 4.34 13.60
N THR A 224 -11.84 4.34 12.29
CA THR A 224 -11.85 5.58 11.47
C THR A 224 -13.22 6.25 11.46
N VAL A 225 -14.30 5.49 11.32
CA VAL A 225 -15.67 6.01 11.33
C VAL A 225 -15.97 6.61 12.70
N PHE A 226 -15.63 5.90 13.78
CA PHE A 226 -15.81 6.40 15.14
C PHE A 226 -15.00 7.67 15.43
N LEU A 227 -13.72 7.70 15.03
CA LEU A 227 -12.87 8.89 15.17
C LEU A 227 -13.40 10.08 14.37
N TYR A 228 -13.87 9.82 13.15
CA TYR A 228 -14.45 10.86 12.30
C TYR A 228 -15.78 11.37 12.85
N PHE A 229 -16.59 10.53 13.49
CA PHE A 229 -17.81 10.97 14.17
C PHE A 229 -17.51 11.97 15.31
N ILE A 230 -16.41 11.80 16.04
CA ILE A 230 -16.03 12.68 17.16
C ILE A 230 -15.34 13.97 16.68
N ILE A 231 -14.42 13.87 15.71
CA ILE A 231 -13.48 14.95 15.36
C ILE A 231 -13.68 15.48 13.93
N GLY A 232 -14.47 14.79 13.11
CA GLY A 232 -14.63 15.03 11.67
C GLY A 232 -15.04 16.47 11.34
N ASP A 233 -16.03 17.03 12.04
CA ASP A 233 -16.49 18.40 11.83
C ASP A 233 -15.35 19.42 11.99
N LYS A 234 -14.56 19.31 13.07
CA LYS A 234 -13.43 20.20 13.33
C LYS A 234 -12.38 20.08 12.26
N PHE A 235 -12.10 18.86 11.83
CA PHE A 235 -11.10 18.57 10.81
C PHE A 235 -11.54 19.06 9.43
N TYR A 236 -12.81 18.88 9.06
CA TYR A 236 -13.39 19.42 7.83
C TYR A 236 -13.37 20.95 7.81
N CYS A 237 -13.78 21.61 8.90
CA CYS A 237 -13.69 23.07 9.01
C CYS A 237 -12.25 23.58 8.84
N LEU A 238 -11.26 22.87 9.41
CA LEU A 238 -9.85 23.23 9.27
C LEU A 238 -9.41 23.13 7.81
N VAL A 239 -9.78 22.05 7.10
CA VAL A 239 -9.44 21.89 5.69
C VAL A 239 -10.17 22.88 4.80
N ASN A 240 -11.45 23.17 5.06
CA ASN A 240 -12.18 24.18 4.32
C ASN A 240 -11.52 25.57 4.48
N LYS A 241 -11.09 25.93 5.69
CA LYS A 241 -10.34 27.16 5.95
C LYS A 241 -9.00 27.19 5.19
N LEU A 242 -8.24 26.10 5.22
CA LEU A 242 -6.97 26.02 4.49
C LEU A 242 -7.17 26.16 2.98
N LEU A 243 -8.16 25.47 2.41
CA LEU A 243 -8.47 25.58 0.98
C LEU A 243 -9.07 26.94 0.62
N SER A 244 -9.77 27.60 1.55
CA SER A 244 -10.32 28.94 1.32
C SER A 244 -9.27 30.04 1.15
N LEU A 245 -8.03 29.77 1.60
CA LEU A 245 -6.89 30.68 1.36
C LEU A 245 -6.47 30.70 -0.11
N ILE A 246 -6.73 29.60 -0.84
CA ILE A 246 -6.34 29.43 -2.25
C ILE A 246 -7.55 29.62 -3.17
N PHE A 247 -8.72 29.13 -2.76
CA PHE A 247 -9.95 29.15 -3.53
C PHE A 247 -11.03 29.97 -2.81
N LYS A 248 -11.84 30.74 -3.55
CA LYS A 248 -12.99 31.44 -2.97
C LYS A 248 -14.11 30.43 -2.66
N LEU A 249 -14.10 29.86 -1.46
CA LEU A 249 -15.03 28.82 -1.00
C LEU A 249 -16.17 29.41 -0.17
N ILE A 250 -17.31 28.69 -0.14
CA ILE A 250 -18.38 28.98 0.81
C ILE A 250 -17.87 28.70 2.24
N ASN A 251 -17.98 29.71 3.12
CA ASN A 251 -17.53 29.62 4.52
C ASN A 251 -18.45 28.75 5.41
N ARG A 252 -19.53 28.21 4.86
CA ARG A 252 -20.56 27.43 5.57
C ARG A 252 -20.57 25.99 5.06
N SER A 253 -20.53 25.01 5.97
CA SER A 253 -20.78 23.61 5.63
C SER A 253 -22.28 23.43 5.36
N LEU A 254 -22.70 23.31 4.10
CA LEU A 254 -24.12 23.19 3.74
C LEU A 254 -24.67 21.76 3.76
N GLY A 255 -23.83 20.76 4.05
CA GLY A 255 -24.27 19.38 4.21
C GLY A 255 -23.23 18.58 4.98
N ARG A 256 -23.69 17.79 5.94
CA ARG A 256 -22.90 16.70 6.53
C ARG A 256 -22.96 15.51 5.58
N ILE A 257 -21.87 14.75 5.44
CA ILE A 257 -21.97 13.37 4.95
C ILE A 257 -22.96 12.66 5.86
N ASP A 258 -23.97 12.04 5.27
CA ASP A 258 -24.71 11.02 5.98
C ASP A 258 -23.82 9.77 6.07
N LEU A 259 -22.91 9.77 7.06
CA LEU A 259 -21.91 8.71 7.29
C LEU A 259 -22.57 7.33 7.47
N PHE A 260 -23.87 7.31 7.71
CA PHE A 260 -24.70 6.12 7.88
C PHE A 260 -25.32 5.63 6.57
N GLN A 261 -24.96 6.19 5.42
CA GLN A 261 -25.22 5.54 4.15
C GLN A 261 -24.47 4.22 4.10
N PHE A 262 -25.17 3.13 4.44
CA PHE A 262 -24.64 1.76 4.46
C PHE A 262 -23.91 1.39 3.16
N HIS A 263 -24.31 2.00 2.04
CA HIS A 263 -23.68 1.84 0.74
C HIS A 263 -22.22 2.33 0.71
N LEU A 264 -21.96 3.54 1.22
CA LEU A 264 -20.63 4.13 1.29
C LEU A 264 -19.72 3.30 2.21
N LEU A 265 -20.22 2.94 3.39
CA LEU A 265 -19.48 2.13 4.36
C LEU A 265 -19.10 0.76 3.79
N LYS A 266 -20.03 0.11 3.06
CA LYS A 266 -19.78 -1.16 2.38
C LYS A 266 -18.61 -1.05 1.39
N TYR A 267 -18.62 -0.05 0.52
CA TYR A 267 -17.54 0.10 -0.47
C TYR A 267 -16.22 0.53 0.14
N LEU A 268 -16.24 1.39 1.17
CA LEU A 268 -15.04 1.75 1.93
C LEU A 268 -14.41 0.52 2.57
N PHE A 269 -15.22 -0.33 3.20
CA PHE A 269 -14.75 -1.58 3.80
C PHE A 269 -14.13 -2.52 2.76
N ILE A 270 -14.77 -2.70 1.60
CA ILE A 270 -14.22 -3.56 0.53
C ILE A 270 -12.94 -2.95 -0.05
N GLY A 271 -12.91 -1.63 -0.25
CA GLY A 271 -11.72 -0.91 -0.73
C GLY A 271 -10.54 -1.02 0.24
N ALA A 272 -10.78 -0.90 1.54
CA ALA A 272 -9.76 -1.11 2.57
C ALA A 272 -9.31 -2.57 2.66
N ALA A 273 -10.24 -3.53 2.54
CA ALA A 273 -9.90 -4.95 2.52
C ALA A 273 -8.99 -5.28 1.33
N LEU A 274 -9.35 -4.79 0.13
CA LEU A 274 -8.52 -4.90 -1.06
C LEU A 274 -7.14 -4.28 -0.83
N ALA A 275 -7.07 -3.06 -0.30
CA ALA A 275 -5.79 -2.39 -0.04
C ALA A 275 -4.89 -3.20 0.92
N PHE A 276 -5.43 -3.70 2.03
CA PHE A 276 -4.66 -4.53 2.96
C PHE A 276 -4.25 -5.87 2.35
N ILE A 277 -5.12 -6.52 1.56
CA ILE A 277 -4.79 -7.76 0.85
C ILE A 277 -3.62 -7.54 -0.11
N LEU A 278 -3.65 -6.47 -0.90
CA LEU A 278 -2.57 -6.15 -1.85
C LEU A 278 -1.26 -5.80 -1.13
N LEU A 279 -1.33 -5.08 -0.02
CA LEU A 279 -0.17 -4.73 0.80
C LEU A 279 0.46 -5.93 1.51
N GLU A 280 -0.36 -6.84 2.06
CA GLU A 280 0.12 -8.11 2.65
C GLU A 280 0.69 -9.00 1.55
N LEU A 281 0.03 -9.11 0.39
CA LEU A 281 0.55 -9.86 -0.75
C LEU A 281 1.91 -9.33 -1.21
N ASN A 282 2.07 -8.01 -1.38
CA ASN A 282 3.35 -7.38 -1.70
C ASN A 282 4.43 -7.76 -0.67
N HIS A 283 4.07 -7.77 0.61
CA HIS A 283 4.97 -8.19 1.67
C HIS A 283 5.35 -9.67 1.57
N TYR A 284 4.40 -10.57 1.33
CA TYR A 284 4.67 -12.00 1.20
C TYR A 284 5.45 -12.33 -0.09
N ILE A 285 5.19 -11.65 -1.21
CA ILE A 285 6.00 -11.80 -2.44
C ILE A 285 7.45 -11.42 -2.15
N PHE A 286 7.66 -10.27 -1.50
CA PHE A 286 9.00 -9.86 -1.05
C PHE A 286 9.64 -10.90 -0.13
N GLN A 287 8.89 -11.42 0.85
CA GLN A 287 9.40 -12.43 1.77
C GLN A 287 9.75 -13.74 1.05
N VAL A 288 8.85 -14.31 0.27
CA VAL A 288 9.05 -15.62 -0.37
C VAL A 288 10.22 -15.58 -1.35
N LEU A 289 10.39 -14.50 -2.11
CA LEU A 289 11.46 -14.38 -3.10
C LEU A 289 12.84 -14.07 -2.50
N LEU A 290 12.92 -13.52 -1.29
CA LEU A 290 14.20 -13.09 -0.68
C LEU A 290 14.54 -13.74 0.66
N THR A 291 13.57 -14.37 1.32
CA THR A 291 13.68 -14.87 2.69
C THR A 291 12.74 -16.05 2.92
N GLN A 292 13.25 -17.28 2.83
CA GLN A 292 12.69 -18.34 3.67
C GLN A 292 13.57 -18.49 4.90
N VAL A 293 13.08 -17.94 6.02
CA VAL A 293 13.49 -18.39 7.35
C VAL A 293 12.90 -19.79 7.53
N LYS A 294 13.77 -20.79 7.60
CA LYS A 294 13.39 -22.07 8.21
C LYS A 294 13.26 -21.83 9.71
N TYR A 295 12.09 -22.14 10.27
CA TYR A 295 12.02 -22.75 11.59
C TYR A 295 11.88 -24.26 11.35
#